data_AF-A0A396GSM3-F1
#
_entry.id   AF-A0A396GSM3-F1
#
_cell.length_a   1.000
_cell.length_b   1.000
_cell.length_c   1.000
_cell.angle_alpha   90.00
_cell.angle_beta   90.00
_cell.angle_gamma   90.00
#
_symmetry.space_group_name_H-M   'P 1'
#
loop_
_entity.id
_entity.type
_entity.pdbx_description
1 polymer ?
#
loop_
_entity_poly.entity_id
_entity_poly.type
_entity_poly.pdbx_seq_one_letter_code
_entity_poly.pdbx_strand_id
1 'polypeptide(L)'
;MDEPTSGLDAMAAAIVMRTVRSTVDTGRTVVCTIHQPSIDIFESFDELLLLKQGGQEIYVGPLGHNSSNLNTYFEGIQGVTKIKDGYNPATWMLEVTASSKEVELGIDFAEVYKNSQLYRRNKALIKELSTPASGSRDLYFTSQYSRSFWTQCMACLWKQHWSYWRNPVYTAIRFLYTIAVAILLGTMFWNVGSNIEKEQDLFNAMGSMYCAVLIIGIKNNSAVQPMVAVERTVFYRERAAGMYSDFPYAFGQASISYFVRLLQDPPKSHFVHFYVVIELPHVFVQSVIYGFIVYAMIGFEWTLVKVLCCLFFMYFTFLYFTFHGMMLVAMTPNNHISTIVSSAFYSVWNIFSGFIVPRPSIPVWWRWYSWANPVA
;
A
#
# COMPACT_ATOMS: atom_id res chain seq x y z
N MET A 1 14.27 -15.17 -3.61
CA MET A 1 13.56 -14.96 -2.33
C MET A 1 14.50 -14.21 -1.43
N ASP A 2 14.02 -13.15 -0.80
CA ASP A 2 14.86 -12.35 0.08
C ASP A 2 14.59 -12.75 1.52
N GLU A 3 15.61 -13.30 2.20
CA GLU A 3 15.60 -13.71 3.62
C GLU A 3 14.34 -14.47 4.10
N PRO A 4 13.99 -15.62 3.49
CA PRO A 4 12.72 -16.31 3.77
C PRO A 4 12.59 -16.88 5.20
N THR A 5 13.68 -16.95 5.96
CA THR A 5 13.72 -17.47 7.32
C THR A 5 13.83 -16.38 8.38
N SER A 6 13.97 -15.11 7.98
CA SER A 6 14.15 -13.99 8.91
C SER A 6 12.87 -13.74 9.72
N GLY A 7 13.01 -13.61 11.04
CA GLY A 7 11.89 -13.44 11.97
C GLY A 7 11.09 -14.71 12.28
N LEU A 8 11.51 -15.88 11.78
CA LEU A 8 10.91 -17.18 12.13
C LEU A 8 11.71 -17.87 13.24
N ASP A 9 11.02 -18.69 14.03
CA ASP A 9 11.69 -19.64 14.91
C ASP A 9 12.32 -20.79 14.09
N ALA A 10 13.21 -21.57 14.70
CA ALA A 10 13.95 -22.61 14.00
C ALA A 10 13.03 -23.66 13.35
N MET A 11 11.90 -23.98 14.01
CA MET A 11 10.93 -24.94 13.49
C MET A 11 10.17 -24.40 12.27
N ALA A 12 9.64 -23.17 12.33
CA ALA A 12 8.93 -22.58 11.19
C ALA A 12 9.89 -22.35 10.00
N ALA A 13 11.13 -21.93 10.26
CA ALA A 13 12.16 -21.79 9.24
C ALA A 13 12.41 -23.13 8.52
N ALA A 14 12.55 -24.23 9.26
CA ALA A 14 12.71 -25.57 8.68
C ALA A 14 11.49 -26.00 7.84
N ILE A 15 10.26 -25.70 8.27
CA ILE A 15 9.03 -26.00 7.52
C ILE A 15 8.99 -25.21 6.20
N VAL A 16 9.32 -23.91 6.24
CA VAL A 16 9.39 -23.07 5.05
C VAL A 16 10.42 -23.61 4.08
N MET A 17 11.62 -23.91 4.56
CA MET A 17 12.70 -24.42 3.71
C MET A 17 12.39 -25.80 3.12
N ARG A 18 11.71 -26.68 3.87
CA ARG A 18 11.22 -27.95 3.33
C ARG A 18 10.22 -27.75 2.19
N THR A 19 9.35 -26.74 2.29
CA THR A 19 8.37 -26.41 1.24
C THR A 19 9.06 -25.82 0.01
N VAL A 20 10.06 -24.97 0.22
CA VAL A 20 10.93 -24.45 -0.84
C VAL A 20 11.65 -25.60 -1.54
N ARG A 21 12.21 -26.55 -0.79
CA ARG A 21 12.85 -27.75 -1.33
C ARG A 21 11.90 -28.56 -2.21
N SER A 22 10.69 -28.85 -1.73
CA SER A 22 9.68 -29.55 -2.54
C SER A 22 9.32 -28.79 -3.82
N THR A 23 9.42 -27.46 -3.82
CA THR A 23 9.22 -26.64 -5.04
C THR A 23 10.40 -26.80 -6.00
N VAL A 24 11.64 -26.83 -5.50
CA VAL A 24 12.84 -27.08 -6.32
C VAL A 24 12.76 -28.45 -6.98
N ASP A 25 12.34 -29.47 -6.24
CA ASP A 25 12.23 -30.86 -6.73
C ASP A 25 11.22 -31.02 -7.89
N THR A 26 10.35 -30.03 -8.14
CA THR A 26 9.47 -29.99 -9.33
C THR A 26 10.15 -29.46 -10.60
N GLY A 27 11.46 -29.19 -10.56
CA GLY A 27 12.23 -28.63 -11.68
C GLY A 27 12.22 -27.10 -11.73
N ARG A 28 11.98 -26.41 -10.61
CA ARG A 28 12.00 -24.95 -10.53
C ARG A 28 13.31 -24.47 -9.92
N THR A 29 13.91 -23.45 -10.52
CA THR A 29 15.09 -22.78 -9.94
C THR A 29 14.66 -21.81 -8.85
N VAL A 30 15.23 -21.96 -7.65
CA VAL A 30 15.02 -21.03 -6.54
C VAL A 30 16.36 -20.44 -6.15
N VAL A 31 16.43 -19.12 -6.10
CA VAL A 31 17.57 -18.37 -5.56
C VAL A 31 17.09 -17.66 -4.31
N CYS A 32 17.81 -17.79 -3.19
CA CYS A 32 17.49 -17.06 -1.98
C CYS A 32 18.72 -16.54 -1.23
N THR A 33 18.54 -15.42 -0.54
CA THR A 33 19.49 -14.90 0.46
C THR A 33 19.10 -15.43 1.83
N ILE A 34 20.08 -15.87 2.63
CA ILE A 34 19.83 -16.34 3.99
C ILE A 34 20.91 -15.82 4.92
N HIS A 35 20.45 -15.30 6.06
CA HIS A 35 21.32 -14.85 7.13
C HIS A 35 21.54 -15.97 8.15
N GLN A 36 22.76 -16.50 8.22
CA GLN A 36 23.22 -17.47 9.25
C GLN A 36 22.25 -18.64 9.51
N PRO A 37 22.06 -19.56 8.54
CA PRO A 37 21.18 -20.72 8.71
C PRO A 37 21.68 -21.72 9.76
N SER A 38 20.75 -22.50 10.31
CA SER A 38 21.09 -23.73 11.04
C SER A 38 21.68 -24.78 10.09
N ILE A 39 22.37 -25.78 10.65
CA ILE A 39 23.00 -26.86 9.87
C ILE A 39 21.98 -27.55 8.96
N ASP A 40 20.81 -27.92 9.50
CA ASP A 40 19.76 -28.62 8.73
C ASP A 40 19.27 -27.81 7.53
N ILE A 41 19.15 -26.48 7.70
CA ILE A 41 18.74 -25.59 6.60
C ILE A 41 19.88 -25.43 5.61
N PHE A 42 21.11 -25.27 6.09
CA PHE A 42 22.27 -25.08 5.23
C PHE A 42 22.54 -26.28 4.34
N GLU A 43 22.45 -27.50 4.88
CA GLU A 43 22.62 -28.75 4.14
C GLU A 43 21.49 -29.03 3.13
N SER A 44 20.38 -28.27 3.16
CA SER A 44 19.29 -28.41 2.20
C SER A 44 19.55 -27.72 0.86
N PHE A 45 20.60 -26.89 0.76
CA PHE A 45 20.96 -26.17 -0.47
C PHE A 45 21.82 -27.03 -1.40
N ASP A 46 21.51 -26.98 -2.70
CA ASP A 46 22.32 -27.65 -3.71
C ASP A 46 23.62 -26.89 -3.98
N GLU A 47 23.54 -25.56 -4.10
CA GLU A 47 24.64 -24.66 -4.41
C GLU A 47 24.67 -23.43 -3.50
N LEU A 48 25.87 -22.93 -3.25
CA LEU A 48 26.12 -21.72 -2.48
C LEU A 48 26.81 -20.67 -3.37
N LEU A 49 26.27 -19.46 -3.36
CA LEU A 49 26.90 -18.24 -3.86
C LEU A 49 27.29 -17.38 -2.65
N LEU A 50 28.57 -17.37 -2.31
CA LEU A 50 29.11 -16.60 -1.19
C LEU A 50 29.80 -15.33 -1.70
N LEU A 51 29.38 -14.20 -1.15
CA LEU A 51 29.89 -12.87 -1.50
C LEU A 51 30.57 -12.23 -0.29
N LYS A 52 31.67 -11.50 -0.52
CA LYS A 52 32.28 -10.60 0.46
C LYS A 52 31.82 -9.16 0.28
N GLN A 53 32.19 -8.31 1.24
CA GLN A 53 31.95 -6.87 1.17
C GLN A 53 32.48 -6.28 -0.14
N GLY A 54 31.67 -5.44 -0.80
CA GLY A 54 31.95 -4.97 -2.16
C GLY A 54 31.34 -5.82 -3.28
N GLY A 55 30.57 -6.86 -2.94
CA GLY A 55 29.83 -7.67 -3.91
C GLY A 55 30.73 -8.61 -4.74
N GLN A 56 31.89 -8.96 -4.20
CA GLN A 56 32.85 -9.84 -4.87
C GLN A 56 32.59 -11.30 -4.49
N GLU A 57 32.65 -12.19 -5.47
CA GLU A 57 32.48 -13.64 -5.29
C GLU A 57 33.73 -14.24 -4.62
N ILE A 58 33.52 -15.02 -3.56
CA ILE A 58 34.60 -15.75 -2.87
C ILE A 58 34.42 -17.27 -2.93
N TYR A 59 33.19 -17.74 -3.14
CA TYR A 59 32.87 -19.13 -3.42
C TYR A 59 31.57 -19.21 -4.22
N VAL A 60 31.57 -19.97 -5.31
CA VAL A 60 30.35 -20.32 -6.05
C VAL A 60 30.43 -21.78 -6.44
N GLY A 61 29.55 -22.61 -5.89
CA GLY A 61 29.55 -24.03 -6.21
C GLY A 61 28.69 -24.88 -5.28
N PRO A 62 28.65 -26.19 -5.51
CA PRO A 62 27.86 -27.11 -4.72
C PRO A 62 28.40 -27.22 -3.29
N LEU A 63 27.52 -27.37 -2.30
CA LEU A 63 27.94 -27.62 -0.91
C LEU A 63 28.59 -29.01 -0.75
N GLY A 64 28.07 -30.00 -1.48
CA GLY A 64 28.45 -31.41 -1.30
C GLY A 64 27.79 -32.01 -0.07
N HIS A 65 27.93 -33.33 0.13
CA HIS A 65 27.37 -33.99 1.31
C HIS A 65 28.07 -33.48 2.58
N ASN A 66 27.31 -33.01 3.57
CA ASN A 66 27.83 -32.43 4.81
C ASN A 66 28.81 -31.27 4.57
N SER A 67 28.49 -30.43 3.57
CA SER A 67 29.30 -29.27 3.16
C SER A 67 30.76 -29.60 2.81
N SER A 68 31.04 -30.85 2.43
CA SER A 68 32.41 -31.33 2.18
C SER A 68 33.15 -30.56 1.09
N ASN A 69 32.48 -30.15 0.01
CA ASN A 69 33.12 -29.40 -1.07
C ASN A 69 33.50 -27.98 -0.60
N LEU A 70 32.61 -27.34 0.15
CA LEU A 70 32.83 -26.02 0.76
C LEU A 70 34.03 -26.08 1.72
N ASN A 71 34.01 -27.04 2.64
CA ASN A 71 35.05 -27.23 3.65
C ASN A 71 36.40 -27.49 2.97
N THR A 72 36.45 -28.42 2.01
CA THR A 72 37.68 -28.76 1.27
C THR A 72 38.24 -27.55 0.52
N TYR A 73 37.39 -26.70 -0.06
CA TYR A 73 37.82 -25.50 -0.77
C TYR A 73 38.51 -24.51 0.17
N PHE A 74 37.87 -24.16 1.28
CA PHE A 74 38.43 -23.17 2.22
C PHE A 74 39.60 -23.73 3.03
N GLU A 75 39.59 -25.02 3.40
CA GLU A 75 40.73 -25.68 4.05
C GLU A 75 41.95 -25.82 3.13
N GLY A 76 41.77 -25.80 1.82
CA GLY A 76 42.86 -25.78 0.84
C GLY A 76 43.63 -24.46 0.78
N ILE A 77 43.09 -23.38 1.37
CA ILE A 77 43.72 -22.06 1.41
C ILE A 77 44.67 -22.00 2.60
N GLN A 78 45.94 -21.63 2.34
CA GLN A 78 46.95 -21.54 3.38
C GLN A 78 46.56 -20.53 4.46
N GLY A 79 46.61 -20.95 5.73
CA GLY A 79 46.31 -20.12 6.89
C GLY A 79 44.85 -20.14 7.35
N VAL A 80 43.92 -20.74 6.59
CA VAL A 80 42.54 -20.93 7.05
C VAL A 80 42.49 -22.06 8.09
N THR A 81 41.83 -21.79 9.23
CA THR A 81 41.63 -22.79 10.29
C THR A 81 40.59 -23.82 9.87
N LYS A 82 40.94 -25.11 9.98
CA LYS A 82 40.03 -26.23 9.71
C LYS A 82 38.76 -26.17 10.55
N ILE A 83 37.67 -26.66 9.99
CA ILE A 83 36.40 -26.74 10.71
C ILE A 83 36.50 -27.78 11.84
N LYS A 84 35.84 -27.51 12.97
CA LYS A 84 35.75 -28.46 14.09
C LYS A 84 34.56 -29.38 13.88
N ASP A 85 34.69 -30.64 14.33
CA ASP A 85 33.59 -31.60 14.26
C ASP A 85 32.34 -31.09 14.98
N GLY A 86 31.20 -31.16 14.31
CA GLY A 86 29.90 -30.70 14.82
C GLY A 86 29.69 -29.18 14.81
N TYR A 87 30.67 -28.41 14.31
CA TYR A 87 30.52 -26.97 14.17
C TYR A 87 29.76 -26.61 12.88
N ASN A 88 28.95 -25.55 12.91
CA ASN A 88 28.09 -25.20 11.78
C ASN A 88 28.93 -24.65 10.60
N PRO A 89 28.94 -25.31 9.43
CA PRO A 89 29.71 -24.84 8.27
C PRO A 89 29.30 -23.43 7.81
N ALA A 90 28.02 -23.09 7.93
CA ALA A 90 27.52 -21.76 7.57
C ALA A 90 28.07 -20.64 8.46
N THR A 91 28.27 -20.93 9.75
CA THR A 91 28.88 -20.00 10.70
C THR A 91 30.39 -19.93 10.48
N TRP A 92 31.03 -21.09 10.36
CA TRP A 92 32.47 -21.20 10.13
C TRP A 92 32.93 -20.46 8.89
N MET A 93 32.24 -20.66 7.75
CA MET A 93 32.62 -20.00 6.50
C MET A 93 32.63 -18.48 6.66
N LEU A 94 31.64 -17.90 7.33
CA LEU A 94 31.55 -16.45 7.54
C LEU A 94 32.63 -15.93 8.49
N GLU A 95 33.04 -16.73 9.48
CA GLU A 95 34.12 -16.38 10.40
C GLU A 95 35.49 -16.40 9.73
N VAL A 96 35.78 -17.44 8.92
CA VAL A 96 37.07 -17.57 8.23
C VAL A 96 37.22 -16.63 7.04
N THR A 97 36.11 -16.21 6.43
CA THR A 97 36.10 -15.23 5.33
C THR A 97 35.82 -13.80 5.80
N ALA A 98 35.85 -13.53 7.10
CA ALA A 98 35.65 -12.19 7.63
C ALA A 98 36.80 -11.25 7.20
N SER A 99 36.50 -9.95 7.03
CA SER A 99 37.50 -8.95 6.61
C SER A 99 38.70 -8.87 7.57
N SER A 100 38.50 -9.16 8.87
CA SER A 100 39.61 -9.23 9.84
C SER A 100 40.58 -10.37 9.53
N LYS A 101 40.07 -11.52 9.06
CA LYS A 101 40.88 -12.68 8.67
C LYS A 101 41.62 -12.47 7.36
N GLU A 102 41.03 -11.76 6.40
CA GLU A 102 41.73 -11.34 5.18
C GLU A 102 42.98 -10.51 5.49
N VAL A 103 42.86 -9.54 6.41
CA VAL A 103 43.98 -8.68 6.83
C VAL A 103 45.04 -9.48 7.60
N GLU A 104 44.63 -10.37 8.50
CA GLU A 104 45.55 -11.23 9.26
C GLU A 104 46.38 -12.15 8.35
N LEU A 105 45.74 -12.72 7.33
CA LEU A 105 46.36 -13.64 6.38
C LEU A 105 47.09 -12.93 5.24
N GLY A 106 46.83 -11.64 5.02
CA GLY A 106 47.37 -10.89 3.89
C GLY A 106 46.89 -11.39 2.53
N ILE A 107 45.68 -11.97 2.47
CA ILE A 107 45.09 -12.54 1.25
C ILE A 107 43.78 -11.83 0.89
N ASP A 108 43.46 -11.79 -0.40
CA ASP A 108 42.14 -11.41 -0.89
C ASP A 108 41.41 -12.67 -1.39
N PHE A 109 40.35 -13.08 -0.69
CA PHE A 109 39.60 -14.29 -1.05
C PHE A 109 38.96 -14.18 -2.45
N ALA A 110 38.63 -12.98 -2.92
CA ALA A 110 38.09 -12.79 -4.27
C ALA A 110 39.14 -13.12 -5.34
N GLU A 111 40.40 -12.77 -5.10
CA GLU A 111 41.50 -13.07 -6.02
C GLU A 111 41.86 -14.56 -5.99
N VAL A 112 41.83 -15.18 -4.80
CA VAL A 112 41.97 -16.64 -4.66
C VAL A 112 40.89 -17.36 -5.45
N TYR A 113 39.63 -16.92 -5.34
CA TYR A 113 38.52 -17.51 -6.09
C TYR A 113 38.70 -17.37 -7.59
N LYS A 114 39.00 -16.18 -8.12
CA LYS A 114 39.23 -15.96 -9.56
C LYS A 114 40.33 -16.84 -10.14
N ASN A 115 41.37 -17.11 -9.35
CA ASN A 115 42.50 -17.95 -9.77
C ASN A 115 42.23 -19.46 -9.59
N SER A 116 41.16 -19.83 -8.88
CA SER A 116 40.79 -21.21 -8.58
C SER A 116 40.30 -22.01 -9.80
N GLN A 117 40.38 -23.33 -9.71
CA GLN A 117 39.78 -24.23 -10.71
C GLN A 117 38.24 -24.12 -10.71
N LEU A 118 37.63 -23.84 -9.56
CA LEU A 118 36.18 -23.69 -9.41
C LEU A 118 35.65 -22.54 -10.26
N TYR A 119 36.31 -21.37 -10.22
CA TYR A 119 35.96 -20.23 -11.06
C TYR A 119 36.07 -20.55 -12.56
N ARG A 120 37.16 -21.20 -12.98
CA ARG A 120 37.36 -21.57 -14.40
C ARG A 120 36.29 -22.54 -14.88
N ARG A 121 35.93 -23.54 -14.06
CA ARG A 121 34.85 -24.49 -14.34
C ARG A 121 33.51 -23.78 -14.48
N ASN A 122 33.17 -22.89 -13.55
CA ASN A 122 31.91 -22.15 -13.60
C ASN A 122 31.83 -21.23 -14.82
N LYS A 123 32.92 -20.54 -15.18
CA LYS A 123 32.96 -19.72 -16.40
C LYS A 123 32.82 -20.55 -17.67
N ALA A 124 33.41 -21.75 -17.72
CA ALA A 124 33.23 -22.67 -18.83
C ALA A 124 31.77 -23.15 -18.94
N LEU A 125 31.15 -23.53 -17.81
CA LEU A 125 29.76 -23.95 -17.75
C LEU A 125 28.81 -22.82 -18.16
N ILE A 126 29.02 -21.59 -17.67
CA ILE A 126 28.23 -20.42 -18.07
C ILE A 126 28.35 -20.20 -19.58
N LYS A 127 29.55 -20.32 -20.15
CA LYS A 127 29.76 -20.14 -21.60
C LYS A 127 29.03 -21.20 -22.41
N GLU A 128 29.03 -22.45 -21.96
CA GLU A 128 28.29 -23.56 -22.57
C GLU A 128 26.77 -23.35 -22.49
N LEU A 129 26.25 -23.00 -21.31
CA LEU A 129 24.82 -22.79 -21.09
C LEU A 129 24.29 -21.49 -21.71
N SER A 130 25.15 -20.50 -21.96
CA SER A 130 24.77 -19.26 -22.66
C SER A 130 24.53 -19.47 -24.15
N THR A 131 25.02 -20.58 -24.73
CA THR A 131 24.73 -20.93 -26.11
C THR A 131 23.44 -21.76 -26.18
N PRO A 132 22.35 -21.23 -26.76
CA PRO A 132 21.08 -21.96 -26.83
C PRO A 132 21.23 -23.22 -27.68
N ALA A 133 20.55 -24.30 -27.29
CA ALA A 133 20.55 -25.55 -28.04
C ALA A 133 19.92 -25.34 -29.44
N SER A 134 20.49 -25.98 -30.45
CA SER A 134 19.99 -25.91 -31.83
C SER A 134 18.50 -26.28 -31.91
N GLY A 135 17.65 -25.31 -32.24
CA GLY A 135 16.19 -25.48 -32.34
C GLY A 135 15.38 -25.03 -31.11
N SER A 136 16.02 -24.57 -30.03
CA SER A 136 15.30 -23.93 -28.92
C SER A 136 14.77 -22.55 -29.33
N ARG A 137 13.58 -22.19 -28.84
CA ARG A 137 13.00 -20.85 -29.00
C ARG A 137 13.10 -20.10 -27.69
N ASP A 138 13.31 -18.80 -27.77
CA ASP A 138 13.31 -17.94 -26.60
C ASP A 138 11.94 -17.97 -25.91
N LEU A 139 11.96 -17.91 -24.58
CA LEU A 139 10.76 -17.77 -23.77
C LEU A 139 10.10 -16.42 -24.07
N TYR A 140 8.99 -16.46 -24.81
CA TYR A 140 8.19 -15.29 -25.14
C TYR A 140 6.85 -15.32 -24.40
N PHE A 141 6.58 -14.29 -23.61
CA PHE A 141 5.28 -14.08 -22.99
C PHE A 141 4.51 -13.03 -23.80
N THR A 142 3.27 -13.35 -24.17
CA THR A 142 2.41 -12.48 -24.98
C THR A 142 1.99 -11.20 -24.27
N SER A 143 1.97 -11.20 -22.94
CA SER A 143 1.59 -10.06 -22.12
C SER A 143 2.39 -10.06 -20.82
N GLN A 144 2.68 -8.87 -20.30
CA GLN A 144 3.33 -8.70 -18.99
C GLN A 144 2.49 -9.26 -17.85
N TYR A 145 1.15 -9.21 -17.97
CA TYR A 145 0.21 -9.71 -16.97
C TYR A 145 -0.54 -10.95 -17.45
N SER A 146 -0.84 -11.87 -16.53
CA SER A 146 -1.53 -13.13 -16.83
C SER A 146 -3.02 -12.97 -17.19
N ARG A 147 -3.64 -11.82 -16.85
CA ARG A 147 -5.07 -11.56 -17.05
C ARG A 147 -5.32 -10.19 -17.68
N SER A 148 -6.48 -10.05 -18.30
CA SER A 148 -6.91 -8.78 -18.92
C SER A 148 -7.04 -7.64 -17.91
N PHE A 149 -6.90 -6.41 -18.38
CA PHE A 149 -7.06 -5.19 -17.58
C PHE A 149 -8.37 -5.15 -16.79
N TRP A 150 -9.49 -5.54 -17.43
CA TRP A 150 -10.81 -5.54 -16.80
C TRP A 150 -10.91 -6.54 -15.65
N THR A 151 -10.35 -7.74 -15.83
CA THR A 151 -10.29 -8.75 -14.76
C THR A 151 -9.44 -8.25 -13.58
N GLN A 152 -8.32 -7.58 -13.87
CA GLN A 152 -7.48 -6.97 -12.83
C GLN A 152 -8.26 -5.91 -12.05
N CYS A 153 -8.93 -4.99 -12.74
CA CYS A 153 -9.74 -3.94 -12.13
C CYS A 153 -10.85 -4.52 -11.24
N MET A 154 -11.61 -5.51 -11.74
CA MET A 154 -12.66 -6.16 -10.96
C MET A 154 -12.12 -6.89 -9.73
N ALA A 155 -10.95 -7.55 -9.84
CA ALA A 155 -10.32 -8.21 -8.70
C ALA A 155 -9.84 -7.22 -7.63
N CYS A 156 -9.26 -6.07 -8.03
CA CYS A 156 -8.87 -5.01 -7.12
C CYS A 156 -10.08 -4.41 -6.39
N LEU A 157 -11.18 -4.15 -7.11
CA LEU A 157 -12.42 -3.65 -6.54
C LEU A 157 -13.06 -4.65 -5.56
N TRP A 158 -13.07 -5.92 -5.93
CA TRP A 158 -13.55 -6.99 -5.06
C TRP A 158 -12.75 -7.05 -3.76
N LYS A 159 -11.41 -7.03 -3.85
CA LYS A 159 -10.53 -6.97 -2.69
C LYS A 159 -10.85 -5.78 -1.80
N GLN A 160 -11.01 -4.60 -2.40
CA GLN A 160 -11.31 -3.35 -1.69
C GLN A 160 -12.64 -3.43 -0.94
N HIS A 161 -13.69 -3.96 -1.59
CA HIS A 161 -15.01 -4.12 -0.99
C HIS A 161 -14.94 -4.98 0.27
N TRP A 162 -14.28 -6.13 0.19
CA TRP A 162 -14.14 -7.01 1.35
C TRP A 162 -13.25 -6.41 2.45
N SER A 163 -12.21 -5.66 2.09
CA SER A 163 -11.37 -4.93 3.05
C SER A 163 -12.20 -3.95 3.88
N TYR A 164 -13.01 -3.13 3.22
CA TYR A 164 -13.89 -2.15 3.86
C TYR A 164 -15.03 -2.79 4.66
N TRP A 165 -15.72 -3.76 4.07
CA TRP A 165 -16.83 -4.45 4.73
C TRP A 165 -16.39 -5.19 5.99
N ARG A 166 -15.21 -5.82 5.96
CA ARG A 166 -14.64 -6.54 7.11
C ARG A 166 -13.94 -5.62 8.11
N ASN A 167 -13.91 -4.31 7.87
CA ASN A 167 -13.43 -3.31 8.82
C ASN A 167 -14.62 -2.49 9.39
N PRO A 168 -15.44 -3.10 10.27
CA PRO A 168 -16.61 -2.42 10.84
C PRO A 168 -16.21 -1.25 11.73
N VAL A 169 -14.98 -1.25 12.30
CA VAL A 169 -14.50 -0.18 13.18
C VAL A 169 -14.44 1.15 12.43
N TYR A 170 -13.90 1.15 11.21
CA TYR A 170 -13.85 2.35 10.37
C TYR A 170 -15.25 2.91 10.08
N THR A 171 -16.16 2.05 9.60
CA THR A 171 -17.50 2.45 9.17
C THR A 171 -18.42 2.81 10.34
N ALA A 172 -18.38 2.04 11.44
CA ALA A 172 -19.22 2.27 12.61
C ALA A 172 -18.83 3.55 13.35
N ILE A 173 -17.53 3.81 13.55
CA ILE A 173 -17.06 5.05 14.20
C ILE A 173 -17.48 6.27 13.38
N ARG A 174 -17.43 6.18 12.05
CA ARG A 174 -17.85 7.26 11.15
C ARG A 174 -19.33 7.61 11.34
N PHE A 175 -20.22 6.62 11.37
CA PHE A 175 -21.65 6.85 11.59
C PHE A 175 -21.95 7.32 13.02
N LEU A 176 -21.34 6.70 14.05
CA LEU A 176 -21.54 7.09 15.43
C LEU A 176 -21.11 8.54 15.70
N TYR A 177 -19.95 8.93 15.17
CA TYR A 177 -19.47 10.32 15.25
C TYR A 177 -20.43 11.28 14.56
N THR A 178 -20.93 10.91 13.38
CA THR A 178 -21.88 11.73 12.61
C THR A 178 -23.18 11.95 13.37
N ILE A 179 -23.74 10.89 13.99
CA ILE A 179 -24.96 10.99 14.80
C ILE A 179 -24.72 11.87 16.02
N ALA A 180 -23.58 11.70 16.71
CA ALA A 180 -23.25 12.51 17.88
C ALA A 180 -23.14 14.01 17.53
N VAL A 181 -22.46 14.34 16.43
CA VAL A 181 -22.35 15.73 15.94
C VAL A 181 -23.70 16.26 15.46
N ALA A 182 -24.50 15.44 14.78
CA ALA A 182 -25.84 15.82 14.32
C ALA A 182 -26.76 16.18 15.49
N ILE A 183 -26.77 15.38 16.55
CA ILE A 183 -27.56 15.66 17.76
C ILE A 183 -27.05 16.92 18.45
N LEU A 184 -25.72 17.08 18.60
CA LEU A 184 -25.13 18.25 19.25
C LEU A 184 -25.47 19.54 18.51
N LEU A 185 -25.29 19.58 17.19
CA LEU A 185 -25.60 20.78 16.40
C LEU A 185 -27.12 20.99 16.27
N GLY A 186 -27.90 19.91 16.14
CA GLY A 186 -29.35 19.98 16.10
C GLY A 186 -29.97 20.53 17.38
N THR A 187 -29.46 20.16 18.56
CA THR A 187 -29.94 20.72 19.84
C THR A 187 -29.44 22.14 20.07
N MET A 188 -28.21 22.46 19.66
CA MET A 188 -27.64 23.80 19.80
C MET A 188 -28.40 24.86 18.97
N PHE A 189 -28.85 24.49 17.77
CA PHE A 189 -29.58 25.39 16.85
C PHE A 189 -31.06 25.01 16.72
N TRP A 190 -31.65 24.51 17.80
CA TRP A 190 -33.01 24.00 17.83
C TRP A 190 -34.02 25.06 17.36
N ASN A 191 -34.82 24.70 16.35
CA ASN A 191 -35.90 25.50 15.80
C ASN A 191 -35.53 26.95 15.37
N VAL A 192 -34.25 27.19 15.05
CA VAL A 192 -33.79 28.50 14.53
C VAL A 192 -34.34 28.77 13.12
N GLY A 193 -34.56 27.71 12.33
CA GLY A 193 -35.03 27.81 10.94
C GLY A 193 -36.50 28.23 10.78
N SER A 194 -37.33 28.09 11.82
CA SER A 194 -38.75 28.43 11.74
C SER A 194 -39.05 29.92 11.93
N ASN A 195 -38.16 30.65 12.63
CA ASN A 195 -38.37 32.03 13.04
C ASN A 195 -37.20 32.92 12.60
N ILE A 196 -37.04 33.11 11.29
CA ILE A 196 -36.00 34.00 10.73
C ILE A 196 -36.53 35.45 10.73
N GLU A 197 -36.50 36.09 11.90
CA GLU A 197 -36.95 37.48 12.05
C GLU A 197 -35.79 38.48 11.97
N LYS A 198 -34.59 38.06 12.38
CA LYS A 198 -33.38 38.91 12.37
C LYS A 198 -32.31 38.37 11.44
N GLU A 199 -31.47 39.26 10.93
CA GLU A 199 -30.28 38.91 10.14
C GLU A 199 -29.37 37.93 10.91
N GLN A 200 -29.30 38.08 12.25
CA GLN A 200 -28.55 37.18 13.12
C GLN A 200 -29.07 35.74 13.09
N ASP A 201 -30.38 35.52 12.96
CA ASP A 201 -30.98 34.18 12.96
C ASP A 201 -30.63 33.45 11.66
N LEU A 202 -30.62 34.17 10.55
CA LEU A 202 -30.10 33.68 9.27
C LEU A 202 -28.61 33.34 9.37
N PHE A 203 -27.80 34.22 9.97
CA PHE A 203 -26.37 33.99 10.16
C PHE A 203 -26.10 32.76 11.05
N ASN A 204 -26.89 32.56 12.10
CA ASN A 204 -26.79 31.40 12.99
C ASN A 204 -27.13 30.09 12.24
N ALA A 205 -28.18 30.09 11.41
CA ALA A 205 -28.56 28.94 10.59
C ALA A 205 -27.51 28.61 9.52
N MET A 206 -26.91 29.61 8.88
CA MET A 206 -25.79 29.40 7.95
C MET A 206 -24.53 28.90 8.67
N GLY A 207 -24.25 29.44 9.86
CA GLY A 207 -23.11 29.04 10.68
C GLY A 207 -23.19 27.60 11.17
N SER A 208 -24.38 27.09 11.48
CA SER A 208 -24.54 25.69 11.88
C SER A 208 -24.20 24.72 10.74
N MET A 209 -24.67 25.01 9.53
CA MET A 209 -24.35 24.23 8.32
C MET A 209 -22.85 24.28 8.01
N TYR A 210 -22.25 25.47 8.14
CA TYR A 210 -20.82 25.69 7.94
C TYR A 210 -19.96 24.88 8.93
N CYS A 211 -20.24 24.98 10.23
CA CYS A 211 -19.52 24.27 11.28
C CYS A 211 -19.60 22.76 11.09
N ALA A 212 -20.77 22.25 10.70
CA ALA A 212 -20.96 20.83 10.45
C ALA A 212 -20.12 20.29 9.30
N VAL A 213 -20.12 21.02 8.18
CA VAL A 213 -19.33 20.71 6.99
C VAL A 213 -17.84 20.57 7.36
N LEU A 214 -17.31 21.52 8.13
CA LEU A 214 -15.92 21.48 8.55
C LEU A 214 -15.64 20.36 9.54
N ILE A 215 -16.43 20.21 10.61
CA ILE A 215 -16.19 19.21 11.66
C ILE A 215 -16.26 17.79 11.07
N ILE A 216 -17.33 17.48 10.34
CA ILE A 216 -17.53 16.15 9.77
C ILE A 216 -16.59 15.92 8.58
N GLY A 217 -16.37 16.93 7.75
CA GLY A 217 -15.44 16.87 6.62
C GLY A 217 -14.00 16.57 7.07
N ILE A 218 -13.47 17.37 8.01
CA ILE A 218 -12.13 17.16 8.57
C ILE A 218 -12.01 15.78 9.22
N LYS A 219 -13.07 15.30 9.89
CA LYS A 219 -13.07 13.96 10.48
C LYS A 219 -13.04 12.86 9.42
N ASN A 220 -13.87 12.97 8.37
CA ASN A 220 -13.90 12.01 7.26
C ASN A 220 -12.54 11.91 6.56
N ASN A 221 -11.90 13.05 6.34
CA ASN A 221 -10.56 13.09 5.78
C ASN A 221 -9.55 12.39 6.71
N SER A 222 -9.47 12.81 7.97
CA SER A 222 -8.51 12.22 8.93
C SER A 222 -8.71 10.72 9.15
N ALA A 223 -9.96 10.24 9.06
CA ALA A 223 -10.30 8.83 9.22
C ALA A 223 -9.86 7.97 8.03
N VAL A 224 -9.89 8.50 6.80
CA VAL A 224 -9.56 7.72 5.59
C VAL A 224 -8.05 7.59 5.37
N GLN A 225 -7.24 8.56 5.84
CA GLN A 225 -5.79 8.55 5.62
C GLN A 225 -5.06 7.27 6.08
N PRO A 226 -5.25 6.78 7.33
CA PRO A 226 -4.58 5.56 7.77
C PRO A 226 -5.02 4.31 6.99
N MET A 227 -6.27 4.25 6.52
CA MET A 227 -6.77 3.13 5.72
C MET A 227 -6.06 3.05 4.37
N VAL A 228 -5.96 4.19 3.67
CA VAL A 228 -5.25 4.29 2.39
C VAL A 228 -3.75 4.03 2.57
N ALA A 229 -3.16 4.49 3.68
CA ALA A 229 -1.73 4.30 3.93
C ALA A 229 -1.35 2.82 4.07
N VAL A 230 -2.17 2.01 4.74
CA VAL A 230 -1.97 0.56 4.85
C VAL A 230 -2.09 -0.11 3.48
N GLU A 231 -3.15 0.20 2.73
CA GLU A 231 -3.38 -0.37 1.41
C GLU A 231 -2.27 -0.03 0.40
N ARG A 232 -1.71 1.19 0.49
CA ARG A 232 -0.58 1.62 -0.35
C ARG A 232 0.64 0.71 -0.17
N THR A 233 0.91 0.23 1.04
CA THR A 233 2.04 -0.70 1.28
C THR A 233 1.81 -2.05 0.60
N VAL A 234 0.57 -2.53 0.60
CA VAL A 234 0.18 -3.77 -0.08
C VAL A 234 0.26 -3.58 -1.60
N PHE A 235 -0.24 -2.45 -2.12
CA PHE A 235 -0.17 -2.09 -3.53
C PHE A 235 1.28 -2.11 -4.04
N TYR A 236 2.23 -1.50 -3.33
CA TYR A 236 3.62 -1.51 -3.76
C TYR A 236 4.24 -2.91 -3.81
N ARG A 237 3.86 -3.79 -2.88
CA ARG A 237 4.31 -5.20 -2.88
C ARG A 237 3.72 -5.97 -4.07
N GLU A 238 2.42 -5.84 -4.30
CA GLU A 238 1.73 -6.50 -5.42
C GLU A 238 2.22 -5.99 -6.78
N ARG A 239 2.54 -4.69 -6.87
CA ARG A 239 3.17 -4.07 -8.04
C ARG A 239 4.56 -4.64 -8.30
N ALA A 240 5.40 -4.72 -7.27
CA ALA A 240 6.74 -5.28 -7.39
C ALA A 240 6.72 -6.76 -7.82
N ALA A 241 5.68 -7.50 -7.43
CA ALA A 241 5.43 -8.88 -7.85
C ALA A 241 4.81 -9.00 -9.27
N GLY A 242 4.50 -7.89 -9.94
CA GLY A 242 3.92 -7.90 -11.29
C GLY A 242 2.48 -8.44 -11.36
N MET A 243 1.70 -8.36 -10.27
CA MET A 243 0.37 -8.97 -10.20
C MET A 243 -0.69 -8.25 -11.07
N TYR A 244 -0.63 -6.92 -11.17
CA TYR A 244 -1.53 -6.10 -11.97
C TYR A 244 -0.88 -4.76 -12.36
N SER A 245 -1.49 -4.07 -13.33
CA SER A 245 -1.03 -2.76 -13.84
C SER A 245 -1.29 -1.61 -12.85
N ASP A 246 -0.55 -0.50 -12.99
CA ASP A 246 -0.74 0.69 -12.15
C ASP A 246 -2.12 1.33 -12.35
N PHE A 247 -2.64 1.26 -13.59
CA PHE A 247 -3.88 1.90 -13.94
C PHE A 247 -5.10 1.24 -13.28
N PRO A 248 -5.31 -0.09 -13.26
CA PRO A 248 -6.43 -0.74 -12.56
C PRO A 248 -6.63 -0.33 -11.09
N TYR A 249 -5.55 -0.07 -10.33
CA TYR A 249 -5.66 0.40 -8.95
C TYR A 249 -6.13 1.85 -8.87
N ALA A 250 -5.52 2.75 -9.66
CA ALA A 250 -5.96 4.13 -9.78
C ALA A 250 -7.36 4.25 -10.40
N PHE A 251 -7.71 3.40 -11.36
CA PHE A 251 -9.00 3.37 -12.04
C PHE A 251 -10.10 2.81 -11.13
N GLY A 252 -9.77 1.81 -10.31
CA GLY A 252 -10.65 1.26 -9.28
C GLY A 252 -10.92 2.24 -8.14
N GLN A 253 -9.96 3.10 -7.80
CA GLN A 253 -10.16 4.17 -6.81
C GLN A 253 -10.81 5.45 -7.39
N ALA A 254 -10.64 5.79 -8.68
CA ALA A 254 -10.97 7.13 -9.19
C ALA A 254 -11.97 7.23 -10.36
N SER A 255 -12.46 6.17 -10.98
CA SER A 255 -13.17 6.33 -12.29
C SER A 255 -14.69 6.17 -12.26
N ILE A 256 -15.33 7.33 -12.22
CA ILE A 256 -16.71 7.64 -12.62
C ILE A 256 -17.04 7.27 -14.09
N SER A 257 -16.06 6.81 -14.89
CA SER A 257 -16.20 6.70 -16.35
C SER A 257 -17.18 5.63 -16.87
N TYR A 258 -17.63 4.69 -16.03
CA TYR A 258 -18.61 3.67 -16.43
C TYR A 258 -20.05 3.98 -16.01
N PHE A 259 -20.26 4.92 -15.07
CA PHE A 259 -21.62 5.28 -14.60
C PHE A 259 -22.45 5.95 -15.71
N VAL A 260 -21.79 6.59 -16.68
CA VAL A 260 -22.44 7.17 -17.87
C VAL A 260 -22.72 6.13 -18.96
N ARG A 261 -22.04 4.97 -18.96
CA ARG A 261 -22.26 3.91 -19.96
C ARG A 261 -23.22 2.82 -19.50
N LEU A 262 -23.54 2.76 -18.20
CA LEU A 262 -24.43 1.77 -17.60
C LEU A 262 -25.93 2.17 -17.62
N LEU A 263 -26.26 3.39 -18.09
CA LEU A 263 -27.66 3.81 -18.26
C LEU A 263 -28.29 3.36 -19.59
N GLN A 264 -27.55 2.68 -20.48
CA GLN A 264 -28.06 2.40 -21.83
C GLN A 264 -28.23 0.91 -22.20
N ASP A 265 -27.61 -0.07 -21.52
CA ASP A 265 -27.84 -1.50 -21.81
C ASP A 265 -27.44 -2.45 -20.65
N PRO A 266 -28.38 -3.17 -20.01
CA PRO A 266 -28.04 -4.17 -18.99
C PRO A 266 -28.09 -5.61 -19.54
N PRO A 267 -27.00 -6.41 -19.44
CA PRO A 267 -27.08 -7.85 -19.59
C PRO A 267 -27.24 -8.56 -18.23
N LYS A 268 -28.10 -9.57 -18.24
CA LYS A 268 -28.53 -10.39 -17.11
C LYS A 268 -27.45 -11.40 -16.70
N SER A 269 -26.58 -11.01 -15.77
CA SER A 269 -25.90 -11.96 -14.87
C SER A 269 -25.60 -11.26 -13.55
N HIS A 270 -26.43 -11.56 -12.56
CA HIS A 270 -26.38 -11.06 -11.20
C HIS A 270 -25.07 -11.44 -10.51
N PHE A 271 -24.03 -10.59 -10.58
CA PHE A 271 -23.04 -10.40 -9.50
C PHE A 271 -22.04 -9.25 -9.75
N VAL A 272 -22.38 -8.25 -10.56
CA VAL A 272 -21.42 -7.20 -10.92
C VAL A 272 -22.11 -5.84 -10.93
N HIS A 273 -22.38 -5.29 -9.74
CA HIS A 273 -22.57 -3.85 -9.60
C HIS A 273 -21.25 -3.22 -9.16
N PHE A 274 -20.75 -2.39 -10.07
CA PHE A 274 -19.57 -1.54 -10.03
C PHE A 274 -19.25 -0.97 -8.63
N TYR A 275 -18.04 -1.26 -8.12
CA TYR A 275 -17.52 -0.77 -6.82
C TYR A 275 -16.42 0.29 -6.97
N VAL A 276 -16.47 1.15 -7.99
CA VAL A 276 -15.82 2.48 -7.95
C VAL A 276 -16.58 3.42 -6.95
N VAL A 277 -17.26 2.81 -5.99
CA VAL A 277 -18.55 3.14 -5.34
C VAL A 277 -18.53 2.56 -3.92
N ILE A 278 -17.39 2.46 -3.22
CA ILE A 278 -17.39 1.97 -1.83
C ILE A 278 -17.60 3.15 -0.88
N GLU A 279 -16.81 4.21 -1.03
CA GLU A 279 -17.02 5.43 -0.25
C GLU A 279 -18.33 6.11 -0.62
N LEU A 280 -18.74 6.12 -1.89
CA LEU A 280 -19.94 6.82 -2.36
C LEU A 280 -21.21 6.42 -1.56
N PRO A 281 -21.59 5.13 -1.41
CA PRO A 281 -22.72 4.72 -0.57
C PRO A 281 -22.52 5.02 0.91
N HIS A 282 -21.31 4.82 1.45
CA HIS A 282 -21.06 5.09 2.87
C HIS A 282 -21.20 6.58 3.20
N VAL A 283 -20.64 7.45 2.34
CA VAL A 283 -20.77 8.91 2.45
C VAL A 283 -22.22 9.34 2.19
N PHE A 284 -22.92 8.68 1.27
CA PHE A 284 -24.33 8.97 0.98
C PHE A 284 -25.19 8.67 2.20
N VAL A 285 -25.09 7.48 2.78
CA VAL A 285 -25.78 7.11 4.01
C VAL A 285 -25.42 8.07 5.15
N GLN A 286 -24.15 8.46 5.27
CA GLN A 286 -23.71 9.44 6.27
C GLN A 286 -24.39 10.80 6.07
N SER A 287 -24.46 11.30 4.83
CA SER A 287 -25.08 12.58 4.48
C SER A 287 -26.59 12.56 4.71
N VAL A 288 -27.25 11.43 4.46
CA VAL A 288 -28.67 11.20 4.77
C VAL A 288 -28.90 11.24 6.27
N ILE A 289 -28.13 10.47 7.06
CA ILE A 289 -28.27 10.44 8.53
C ILE A 289 -28.09 11.83 9.12
N TYR A 290 -26.99 12.51 8.77
CA TYR A 290 -26.71 13.85 9.25
C TYR A 290 -27.79 14.85 8.81
N GLY A 291 -28.10 14.86 7.52
CA GLY A 291 -29.03 15.79 6.91
C GLY A 291 -30.43 15.68 7.50
N PHE A 292 -31.00 14.48 7.59
CA PHE A 292 -32.34 14.32 8.14
C PHE A 292 -32.45 14.74 9.61
N ILE A 293 -31.46 14.38 10.44
CA ILE A 293 -31.47 14.73 11.87
C ILE A 293 -31.41 16.25 12.03
N VAL A 294 -30.43 16.91 11.39
CA VAL A 294 -30.20 18.34 11.58
C VAL A 294 -31.29 19.18 10.89
N TYR A 295 -31.73 18.79 9.69
CA TYR A 295 -32.80 19.49 8.99
C TYR A 295 -34.10 19.50 9.81
N ALA A 296 -34.40 18.38 10.47
CA ALA A 296 -35.56 18.27 11.35
C ALA A 296 -35.42 19.07 12.64
N MET A 297 -34.28 19.00 13.32
CA MET A 297 -34.06 19.67 14.62
C MET A 297 -33.92 21.20 14.49
N ILE A 298 -33.31 21.69 13.41
CA ILE A 298 -33.20 23.13 13.15
C ILE A 298 -34.56 23.72 12.72
N GLY A 299 -35.48 22.89 12.21
CA GLY A 299 -36.81 23.34 11.79
C GLY A 299 -36.80 24.05 10.44
N PHE A 300 -35.99 23.58 9.48
CA PHE A 300 -36.02 24.12 8.11
C PHE A 300 -37.32 23.76 7.39
N GLU A 301 -37.68 24.55 6.38
CA GLU A 301 -38.91 24.33 5.61
C GLU A 301 -38.92 23.00 4.86
N TRP A 302 -39.93 22.16 5.07
CA TRP A 302 -40.05 20.81 4.51
C TRP A 302 -40.54 20.78 3.05
N THR A 303 -39.86 21.51 2.16
CA THR A 303 -40.09 21.38 0.72
C THR A 303 -39.12 20.36 0.13
N LEU A 304 -39.62 19.44 -0.71
CA LEU A 304 -38.80 18.38 -1.35
C LEU A 304 -37.55 18.95 -2.03
N VAL A 305 -37.68 20.06 -2.75
CA VAL A 305 -36.56 20.73 -3.43
C VAL A 305 -35.48 21.18 -2.44
N LYS A 306 -35.88 21.82 -1.33
CA LYS A 306 -34.94 22.34 -0.32
C LYS A 306 -34.20 21.20 0.41
N VAL A 307 -34.91 20.13 0.74
CA VAL A 307 -34.32 18.92 1.36
C VAL A 307 -33.32 18.25 0.42
N LEU A 308 -33.69 18.06 -0.85
CA LEU A 308 -32.80 17.45 -1.84
C LEU A 308 -31.58 18.33 -2.13
N CYS A 309 -31.75 19.66 -2.20
CA CYS A 309 -30.62 20.58 -2.34
C CYS A 309 -29.67 20.49 -1.13
N CYS A 310 -30.20 20.48 0.09
CA CYS A 310 -29.40 20.33 1.30
C CYS A 310 -28.60 19.03 1.27
N LEU A 311 -29.26 17.90 1.01
CA LEU A 311 -28.61 16.58 0.90
C LEU A 311 -27.54 16.56 -0.20
N PHE A 312 -27.82 17.16 -1.36
CA PHE A 312 -26.87 17.27 -2.47
C PHE A 312 -25.59 17.98 -2.03
N PHE A 313 -25.69 19.19 -1.48
CA PHE A 313 -24.52 19.96 -1.05
C PHE A 313 -23.74 19.25 0.06
N MET A 314 -24.43 18.65 1.04
CA MET A 314 -23.76 17.89 2.12
C MET A 314 -23.03 16.66 1.58
N TYR A 315 -23.66 15.90 0.68
CA TYR A 315 -23.07 14.70 0.08
C TYR A 315 -21.78 15.01 -0.68
N PHE A 316 -21.82 15.97 -1.61
CA PHE A 316 -20.65 16.34 -2.40
C PHE A 316 -19.53 16.95 -1.54
N THR A 317 -19.88 17.72 -0.51
CA THR A 317 -18.88 18.29 0.37
C THR A 317 -18.18 17.22 1.21
N PHE A 318 -18.93 16.25 1.78
CA PHE A 318 -18.33 15.13 2.50
C PHE A 318 -17.46 14.25 1.60
N LEU A 319 -17.88 14.01 0.35
CA LEU A 319 -17.08 13.29 -0.64
C LEU A 319 -15.77 14.01 -0.93
N TYR A 320 -15.85 15.32 -1.14
CA TYR A 320 -14.69 16.14 -1.42
C TYR A 320 -13.63 16.01 -0.31
N PHE A 321 -14.05 16.12 0.96
CA PHE A 321 -13.14 15.94 2.10
C PHE A 321 -12.54 14.53 2.16
N THR A 322 -13.33 13.48 1.89
CA THR A 322 -12.83 12.11 1.83
C THR A 322 -11.78 11.94 0.74
N PHE A 323 -12.06 12.38 -0.50
CA PHE A 323 -11.12 12.25 -1.62
C PHE A 323 -9.87 13.11 -1.45
N HIS A 324 -9.99 14.28 -0.83
CA HIS A 324 -8.83 15.09 -0.47
C HIS A 324 -7.87 14.30 0.45
N GLY A 325 -8.40 13.54 1.41
CA GLY A 325 -7.59 12.75 2.33
C GLY A 325 -6.86 11.60 1.62
N MET A 326 -7.56 10.94 0.70
CA MET A 326 -6.97 9.89 -0.15
C MET A 326 -5.85 10.44 -1.03
N MET A 327 -6.10 11.58 -1.69
CA MET A 327 -5.14 12.26 -2.56
C MET A 327 -3.87 12.65 -1.79
N LEU A 328 -4.01 13.20 -0.59
CA LEU A 328 -2.84 13.63 0.20
C LEU A 328 -1.97 12.46 0.65
N VAL A 329 -2.56 11.31 1.00
CA VAL A 329 -1.77 10.09 1.29
C VAL A 329 -1.07 9.55 0.05
N ALA A 330 -1.67 9.71 -1.14
CA ALA A 330 -1.01 9.33 -2.38
C ALA A 330 0.18 10.24 -2.71
N MET A 331 0.07 11.54 -2.42
CA MET A 331 1.13 12.54 -2.70
C MET A 331 2.24 12.59 -1.64
N THR A 332 1.99 12.17 -0.41
CA THR A 332 2.94 12.29 0.70
C THR A 332 3.60 10.96 1.06
N PRO A 333 4.85 10.95 1.57
CA PRO A 333 5.53 9.70 1.89
C PRO A 333 4.99 9.02 3.16
N ASN A 334 4.39 9.76 4.09
CA ASN A 334 3.91 9.24 5.36
C ASN A 334 2.56 9.88 5.78
N ASN A 335 1.73 9.10 6.47
CA ASN A 335 0.43 9.52 7.02
C ASN A 335 0.55 10.75 7.94
N HIS A 336 1.62 10.85 8.74
CA HIS A 336 1.84 12.02 9.60
C HIS A 336 2.01 13.31 8.79
N ILE A 337 2.78 13.26 7.70
CA ILE A 337 2.97 14.41 6.80
C ILE A 337 1.66 14.72 6.07
N SER A 338 0.94 13.70 5.61
CA SER A 338 -0.40 13.85 5.02
C SER A 338 -1.34 14.63 5.94
N THR A 339 -1.40 14.27 7.23
CA THR A 339 -2.25 14.94 8.23
C THR A 339 -1.87 16.42 8.40
N ILE A 340 -0.57 16.72 8.49
CA ILE A 340 -0.06 18.09 8.64
C ILE A 340 -0.39 18.94 7.39
N VAL A 341 -0.21 18.38 6.19
CA VAL A 341 -0.55 19.07 4.95
C VAL A 341 -2.06 19.30 4.88
N SER A 342 -2.86 18.31 5.26
CA SER A 342 -4.32 18.43 5.28
C SER A 342 -4.79 19.56 6.20
N SER A 343 -4.22 19.67 7.41
CA SER A 343 -4.60 20.72 8.36
C SER A 343 -4.29 22.12 7.85
N ALA A 344 -3.16 22.29 7.14
CA ALA A 344 -2.85 23.56 6.48
C ALA A 344 -3.91 23.92 5.42
N PHE A 345 -4.34 22.97 4.59
CA PHE A 345 -5.40 23.21 3.60
C PHE A 345 -6.74 23.56 4.25
N TYR A 346 -7.13 22.91 5.35
CA TYR A 346 -8.36 23.25 6.05
C TYR A 346 -8.35 24.68 6.57
N SER A 347 -7.22 25.15 7.12
CA SER A 347 -7.09 26.53 7.57
C SER A 347 -7.28 27.53 6.43
N VAL A 348 -6.71 27.24 5.25
CA VAL A 348 -6.90 28.09 4.07
C VAL A 348 -8.34 28.03 3.59
N TRP A 349 -8.96 26.85 3.47
CA TRP A 349 -10.37 26.75 3.07
C TRP A 349 -11.32 27.43 4.05
N ASN A 350 -11.03 27.39 5.35
CA ASN A 350 -11.83 28.04 6.38
C ASN A 350 -11.82 29.57 6.24
N ILE A 351 -10.69 30.18 5.86
CA ILE A 351 -10.59 31.63 5.64
C ILE A 351 -11.32 32.06 4.36
N PHE A 352 -11.17 31.28 3.29
CA PHE A 352 -11.65 31.63 1.96
C PHE A 352 -13.05 31.08 1.63
N SER A 353 -13.76 30.47 2.59
CA SER A 353 -15.10 29.90 2.43
C SER A 353 -16.20 30.96 2.27
N GLY A 354 -15.88 32.23 2.49
CA GLY A 354 -16.84 33.33 2.43
C GLY A 354 -17.68 33.51 3.70
N PHE A 355 -17.63 32.57 4.66
CA PHE A 355 -18.37 32.67 5.93
C PHE A 355 -17.64 33.55 6.96
N ILE A 356 -16.35 33.31 7.21
CA ILE A 356 -15.55 34.12 8.16
C ILE A 356 -15.17 35.47 7.55
N VAL A 357 -14.65 35.44 6.33
CA VAL A 357 -14.25 36.65 5.59
C VAL A 357 -15.11 36.75 4.34
N PRO A 358 -16.01 37.74 4.25
CA PRO A 358 -16.80 37.97 3.05
C PRO A 358 -15.88 38.23 1.85
N ARG A 359 -16.18 37.58 0.72
CA ARG A 359 -15.37 37.67 -0.50
C ARG A 359 -15.07 39.10 -1.00
N PRO A 360 -15.98 40.10 -0.89
CA PRO A 360 -15.67 41.48 -1.27
C PRO A 360 -14.54 42.11 -0.44
N SER A 361 -14.42 41.72 0.84
CA SER A 361 -13.41 42.22 1.78
C SER A 361 -12.03 41.60 1.56
N ILE A 362 -11.93 40.51 0.78
CA ILE A 362 -10.66 39.87 0.43
C ILE A 362 -9.91 40.75 -0.59
N PRO A 363 -8.60 40.99 -0.39
CA PRO A 363 -7.77 41.71 -1.35
C PRO A 363 -7.88 41.12 -2.76
N VAL A 364 -7.88 41.98 -3.78
CA VAL A 364 -8.19 41.61 -5.17
C VAL A 364 -7.29 40.47 -5.68
N TRP A 365 -6.01 40.46 -5.32
CA TRP A 365 -5.05 39.42 -5.73
C TRP A 365 -5.24 38.05 -5.05
N TRP A 366 -6.00 37.96 -3.95
CA TRP A 366 -6.33 36.70 -3.27
C TRP A 366 -7.77 36.23 -3.52
N ARG A 367 -8.62 37.11 -4.07
CA ARG A 367 -10.05 36.82 -4.33
C ARG A 367 -10.25 35.61 -5.25
N TRP A 368 -9.24 35.23 -6.03
CA TRP A 368 -9.33 34.08 -6.93
C TRP A 368 -9.50 32.75 -6.23
N TYR A 369 -8.90 32.63 -5.04
CA TYR A 369 -8.93 31.38 -4.29
C TYR A 369 -10.33 31.03 -3.79
N SER A 370 -11.22 32.01 -3.59
CA SER A 370 -12.63 31.72 -3.25
C SER A 370 -13.36 30.93 -4.34
N TRP A 371 -12.95 31.01 -5.61
CA TRP A 371 -13.52 30.15 -6.66
C TRP A 371 -12.85 28.78 -6.75
N ALA A 372 -11.62 28.66 -6.25
CA ALA A 372 -10.91 27.39 -6.15
C ALA A 372 -11.23 26.62 -4.86
N ASN A 373 -11.84 27.30 -3.89
CA ASN A 373 -12.17 26.73 -2.59
C ASN A 373 -13.42 25.84 -2.70
N PRO A 374 -13.29 24.53 -2.45
CA PRO A 374 -14.39 23.57 -2.48
C PRO A 374 -15.48 23.80 -1.40
N VAL A 375 -15.16 24.55 -0.34
CA VAL A 375 -16.07 24.85 0.79
C VAL A 375 -16.80 26.19 0.61
N ALA A 376 -16.46 26.97 -0.44
CA ALA A 376 -17.00 28.32 -0.66
C ALA A 376 -18.35 28.37 -1.40
#